data_AF-A0A7M7P233-F1
#
_entry.id   AF-A0A7M7P233-F1
#
_cell.length_a   1.000
_cell.length_b   1.000
_cell.length_c   1.000
_cell.angle_alpha   90.00
_cell.angle_beta   90.00
_cell.angle_gamma   90.00
#
_symmetry.space_group_name_H-M   'P 1'
#
loop_
_entity.id
_entity.type
_entity.pdbx_description
1 polymer ?
#
loop_
_entity_poly.entity_id
_entity_poly.type
_entity_poly.pdbx_seq_one_letter_code
_entity_poly.pdbx_strand_id
1 'polypeptide(L)'
;MRSQTKVTKYFDLDLTEERKETLVTLKVIQNSTQTIKFNTRFQGIDKETTEQDAFSPAIDEIPTEESREQGFDDLLKTIAKRIHKVDDIDSLGGELGFESPEIQRYMQINEKYHNVTCMGTLSMLRDWRNRTKRSEEREQLKKALIAINHLRLADDLLNDGGHGKLV
;
A
#
# COMPACT_ATOMS: atom_id res chain seq x y z
N MET A 1 -48.18 13.94 21.71
CA MET A 1 -46.93 13.75 20.93
C MET A 1 -46.99 12.37 20.29
N ARG A 2 -46.90 12.24 18.96
CA ARG A 2 -46.93 10.93 18.27
C ARG A 2 -45.56 10.27 18.39
N SER A 3 -45.50 9.13 19.08
CA SER A 3 -44.31 8.29 19.18
C SER A 3 -44.02 7.69 17.81
N GLN A 4 -42.90 8.05 17.17
CA GLN A 4 -42.45 7.36 15.96
C GLN A 4 -41.92 5.97 16.35
N THR A 5 -42.62 4.92 15.93
CA THR A 5 -42.18 3.53 16.09
C THR A 5 -40.98 3.29 15.18
N LYS A 6 -39.79 3.11 15.76
CA LYS A 6 -38.60 2.69 15.01
C LYS A 6 -38.77 1.23 14.62
N VAL A 7 -38.72 0.94 13.31
CA VAL A 7 -38.78 -0.43 12.78
C VAL A 7 -37.38 -0.83 12.34
N THR A 8 -36.82 -1.85 12.99
CA THR A 8 -35.57 -2.49 12.56
C THR A 8 -35.91 -3.71 11.72
N LYS A 9 -35.32 -3.82 10.53
CA LYS A 9 -35.43 -5.00 9.67
C LYS A 9 -34.05 -5.63 9.52
N TYR A 10 -34.00 -6.95 9.65
CA TYR A 10 -32.81 -7.76 9.42
C TYR A 10 -32.97 -8.50 8.09
N PHE A 11 -31.87 -8.70 7.37
CA PHE A 11 -31.79 -9.56 6.20
C PHE A 11 -30.55 -10.41 6.33
N ASP A 12 -30.67 -11.68 5.94
CA ASP A 12 -29.55 -12.61 5.90
C ASP A 12 -28.92 -12.54 4.51
N LEU A 13 -27.60 -12.39 4.48
CA LEU A 13 -26.82 -12.38 3.24
C LEU A 13 -25.99 -13.66 3.22
N ASP A 14 -26.43 -14.63 2.42
CA ASP A 14 -25.73 -15.89 2.23
C ASP A 14 -24.71 -15.74 1.08
N LEU A 15 -23.43 -15.75 1.44
CA LEU A 15 -22.30 -15.64 0.51
C LEU A 15 -21.49 -16.94 0.45
N THR A 16 -22.04 -18.05 0.92
CA THR A 16 -21.30 -19.30 1.15
C THR A 16 -20.73 -19.92 -0.15
N GLU A 17 -21.34 -19.58 -1.30
CA GLU A 17 -20.92 -20.05 -2.63
C GLU A 17 -20.12 -18.99 -3.43
N GLU A 18 -19.87 -17.81 -2.85
CA GLU A 18 -19.13 -16.75 -3.55
C GLU A 18 -17.61 -16.91 -3.36
N ARG A 19 -16.83 -16.69 -4.43
CA ARG A 19 -15.37 -16.76 -4.36
C ARG A 19 -14.85 -15.70 -3.38
N LYS A 20 -13.68 -15.94 -2.76
CA LYS A 20 -13.05 -15.11 -1.72
C LYS A 20 -12.88 -13.60 -2.03
N GLU A 21 -13.18 -13.16 -3.25
CA GLU A 21 -13.02 -11.78 -3.74
C GLU A 21 -14.30 -11.26 -4.45
N THR A 22 -15.49 -11.76 -4.10
CA THR A 22 -16.72 -11.31 -4.76
C THR A 22 -17.21 -9.99 -4.15
N LEU A 23 -17.30 -8.96 -4.98
CA LEU A 23 -17.82 -7.65 -4.59
C LEU A 23 -19.34 -7.70 -4.46
N VAL A 24 -19.85 -7.65 -3.24
CA VAL A 24 -21.30 -7.56 -2.99
C VAL A 24 -21.74 -6.10 -2.95
N THR A 25 -22.70 -5.74 -3.80
CA THR A 25 -23.24 -4.38 -3.89
C THR A 25 -24.59 -4.28 -3.20
N LEU A 26 -24.67 -3.54 -2.09
CA LEU A 26 -25.93 -3.23 -1.41
C LEU A 26 -26.51 -1.92 -1.97
N LYS A 27 -27.57 -1.99 -2.77
CA LYS A 27 -28.27 -0.81 -3.31
C LYS A 27 -29.44 -0.42 -2.41
N VAL A 28 -29.31 0.71 -1.73
CA VAL A 28 -30.40 1.28 -0.91
C VAL A 28 -31.09 2.40 -1.67
N ILE A 29 -32.41 2.32 -1.82
CA ILE A 29 -33.22 3.32 -2.49
C ILE A 29 -34.13 4.00 -1.45
N GLN A 30 -34.00 5.31 -1.32
CA GLN A 30 -34.77 6.12 -0.38
C GLN A 30 -35.85 6.91 -1.13
N ASN A 31 -37.12 6.60 -0.85
CA ASN A 31 -38.29 7.28 -1.44
C ASN A 31 -38.89 8.38 -0.52
N SER A 32 -38.10 8.86 0.45
CA SER A 32 -38.53 9.84 1.46
C SER A 32 -37.59 11.03 1.50
N THR A 33 -38.09 12.20 1.90
CA THR A 33 -37.29 13.43 2.09
C THR A 33 -36.61 13.50 3.47
N GLN A 34 -36.82 12.52 4.33
CA GLN A 34 -36.28 12.49 5.70
C GLN A 34 -34.83 11.97 5.72
N THR A 35 -33.97 12.51 6.57
CA THR A 35 -32.60 12.00 6.73
C THR A 35 -32.60 10.62 7.38
N ILE A 36 -32.11 9.60 6.67
CA ILE A 36 -31.91 8.24 7.22
C ILE A 36 -30.49 8.15 7.79
N LYS A 37 -30.38 7.75 9.05
CA LYS A 37 -29.09 7.43 9.69
C LYS A 37 -28.92 5.91 9.72
N PHE A 38 -27.88 5.40 9.08
CA PHE A 38 -27.53 3.99 9.13
C PHE A 38 -26.52 3.75 10.24
N ASN A 39 -26.75 2.71 11.04
CA ASN A 39 -25.76 2.13 11.93
C ASN A 39 -25.60 0.67 11.51
N THR A 40 -24.41 0.33 11.01
CA THR A 40 -24.11 -1.00 10.49
C THR A 40 -23.16 -1.72 11.43
N ARG A 41 -23.48 -2.98 11.76
CA ARG A 41 -22.61 -3.87 12.55
C ARG A 41 -22.44 -5.17 11.77
N PHE A 42 -21.22 -5.48 11.38
CA PHE A 42 -20.87 -6.76 10.76
C PHE A 42 -20.27 -7.66 11.85
N GLN A 43 -20.70 -8.92 11.89
CA GLN A 43 -20.19 -9.90 12.86
C GLN A 43 -19.87 -11.17 12.08
N GLY A 44 -18.57 -11.48 11.92
CA GLY A 44 -18.11 -12.74 11.35
C GLY A 44 -18.42 -13.89 12.30
N ILE A 45 -18.81 -15.05 11.75
CA ILE A 45 -18.98 -16.28 12.52
C ILE A 45 -17.70 -17.09 12.33
N ASP A 46 -16.72 -16.85 13.21
CA ASP A 46 -15.54 -17.70 13.27
C ASP A 46 -15.92 -19.00 14.00
N LYS A 47 -16.18 -20.07 13.24
CA LYS A 47 -16.23 -21.42 13.81
C LYS A 47 -14.83 -22.01 13.74
N GLU A 48 -14.07 -21.93 14.82
CA GLU A 48 -13.36 -23.08 15.43
C GLU A 48 -12.59 -22.68 16.71
N THR A 49 -12.30 -23.69 17.50
CA THR A 49 -12.27 -23.71 18.96
C THR A 49 -10.90 -24.18 19.47
N THR A 50 -10.32 -23.42 20.41
CA THR A 50 -9.39 -23.79 21.51
C THR A 50 -7.99 -24.34 21.18
N GLU A 51 -6.92 -23.62 21.57
CA GLU A 51 -6.08 -23.90 22.76
C GLU A 51 -5.00 -22.81 22.96
N GLN A 52 -4.71 -22.53 24.23
CA GLN A 52 -3.78 -21.52 24.72
C GLN A 52 -2.32 -21.98 24.58
N ASP A 53 -1.44 -21.14 24.01
CA ASP A 53 -0.25 -20.70 24.73
C ASP A 53 0.37 -19.43 24.11
N ALA A 54 1.06 -18.67 24.94
CA ALA A 54 1.30 -17.22 24.86
C ALA A 54 1.98 -16.65 23.59
N PHE A 55 1.25 -15.89 22.77
CA PHE A 55 1.41 -14.46 22.45
C PHE A 55 0.50 -14.11 21.26
N SER A 56 -0.35 -13.11 21.44
CA SER A 56 -1.15 -12.49 20.38
C SER A 56 -1.32 -10.99 20.72
N PRO A 57 -1.55 -10.08 19.75
CA PRO A 57 -2.54 -10.34 18.71
C PRO A 57 -2.13 -9.97 17.28
N ALA A 58 -2.47 -10.86 16.34
CA ALA A 58 -2.80 -10.49 14.98
C ALA A 58 -4.27 -10.02 14.99
N ILE A 59 -4.47 -8.71 15.07
CA ILE A 59 -5.71 -8.04 14.69
C ILE A 59 -5.47 -7.63 13.25
N ASP A 60 -6.29 -8.11 12.31
CA ASP A 60 -6.39 -7.50 10.98
C ASP A 60 -6.95 -6.08 11.16
N GLU A 61 -6.06 -5.16 11.53
CA GLU A 61 -6.29 -3.74 11.62
C GLU A 61 -6.59 -3.21 10.21
N ILE A 62 -7.62 -2.37 10.10
CA ILE A 62 -7.67 -1.34 9.06
C ILE A 62 -6.27 -0.74 8.99
N PRO A 63 -5.58 -0.71 7.84
CA PRO A 63 -4.19 -0.27 7.81
C PRO A 63 -4.08 1.13 8.43
N THR A 64 -3.62 1.19 9.68
CA THR A 64 -3.29 2.42 10.39
C THR A 64 -2.33 3.20 9.49
N GLU A 65 -2.37 4.53 9.45
CA GLU A 65 -1.47 5.32 8.58
C GLU A 65 -0.01 4.86 8.73
N GLU A 66 0.41 4.45 9.93
CA GLU A 66 1.71 3.81 10.20
C GLU A 66 1.96 2.52 9.40
N SER A 67 0.98 1.62 9.28
CA SER A 67 1.11 0.38 8.48
C SER A 67 1.22 0.66 6.98
N ARG A 68 0.54 1.70 6.48
CA ARG A 68 0.66 2.15 5.07
C ARG A 68 2.03 2.80 4.84
N GLU A 69 2.49 3.59 5.80
CA GLU A 69 3.81 4.22 5.76
C GLU A 69 4.94 3.20 5.80
N GLN A 70 4.80 2.17 6.63
CA GLN A 70 5.70 1.03 6.74
C GLN A 70 5.74 0.25 5.43
N GLY A 71 4.56 -0.04 4.84
CA GLY A 71 4.46 -0.75 3.57
C GLY A 71 5.16 -0.03 2.42
N PHE A 72 5.05 1.30 2.36
CA PHE A 72 5.74 2.07 1.33
C PHE A 72 7.24 2.22 1.61
N ASP A 73 7.68 2.32 2.86
CA ASP A 73 9.12 2.32 3.19
C ASP A 73 9.78 0.98 2.82
N ASP A 74 9.10 -0.14 3.06
CA ASP A 74 9.59 -1.47 2.69
C ASP A 74 9.64 -1.67 1.17
N LEU A 75 8.76 -0.98 0.43
CA LEU A 75 8.85 -0.86 -1.01
C LEU A 75 10.15 -0.14 -1.43
N LEU A 76 10.45 1.02 -0.85
CA LEU A 76 11.66 1.78 -1.15
C LEU A 76 12.93 0.96 -0.83
N LYS A 77 12.94 0.20 0.27
CA LYS A 77 14.03 -0.74 0.59
C LYS A 77 14.21 -1.79 -0.50
N THR A 78 13.12 -2.32 -1.04
CA THR A 78 13.17 -3.34 -2.10
C THR A 78 13.74 -2.76 -3.39
N ILE A 79 13.32 -1.55 -3.76
CA ILE A 79 13.81 -0.84 -4.94
C ILE A 79 15.31 -0.54 -4.79
N ALA A 80 15.74 0.00 -3.65
CA ALA A 80 17.13 0.31 -3.36
C ALA A 80 18.05 -0.92 -3.46
N LYS A 81 17.56 -2.11 -3.06
CA LYS A 81 18.32 -3.36 -3.18
C LYS A 81 18.42 -3.86 -4.63
N ARG A 82 17.39 -3.63 -5.44
CA ARG A 82 17.36 -4.08 -6.84
C ARG A 82 18.17 -3.15 -7.75
N ILE A 83 18.13 -1.84 -7.51
CA ILE A 83 18.84 -0.81 -8.28
C ILE A 83 20.20 -0.55 -7.65
N HIS A 84 21.19 -1.32 -8.09
CA HIS A 84 22.56 -1.31 -7.55
C HIS A 84 23.61 -0.83 -8.55
N LYS A 85 23.26 -0.69 -9.83
CA LYS A 85 24.17 -0.17 -10.85
C LYS A 85 24.26 1.34 -10.71
N VAL A 86 25.48 1.86 -10.75
CA VAL A 86 25.78 3.30 -10.67
C VAL A 86 24.95 4.09 -11.68
N ASP A 87 24.95 3.69 -12.96
CA ASP A 87 24.22 4.40 -14.02
C ASP A 87 22.69 4.41 -13.80
N ASP A 88 22.14 3.32 -13.27
CA ASP A 88 20.72 3.23 -12.95
C ASP A 88 20.36 4.10 -11.75
N ILE A 89 21.25 4.22 -10.74
CA ILE A 89 21.06 5.08 -9.57
C ILE A 89 21.12 6.55 -9.98
N ASP A 90 22.08 6.92 -10.83
CA ASP A 90 22.22 8.29 -11.36
C ASP A 90 20.99 8.69 -12.18
N SER A 91 20.58 7.83 -13.11
CA SER A 91 19.39 8.05 -13.94
C SER A 91 18.12 8.13 -13.09
N LEU A 92 17.96 7.25 -12.09
CA LEU A 92 16.83 7.28 -11.17
C LEU A 92 16.80 8.59 -10.37
N GLY A 93 17.93 9.02 -9.85
CA GLY A 93 18.04 10.28 -9.11
C GLY A 93 17.62 11.47 -9.98
N GLY A 94 18.07 11.51 -11.24
CA GLY A 94 17.68 12.54 -12.20
C GLY A 94 16.18 12.56 -12.48
N GLU A 95 15.57 11.41 -12.74
CA GLU A 95 14.12 11.29 -12.97
C GLU A 95 13.28 11.67 -11.75
N LEU A 96 13.83 11.47 -10.54
CA LEU A 96 13.20 11.91 -9.29
C LEU A 96 13.47 13.39 -8.97
N GLY A 97 14.21 14.11 -9.82
CA GLY A 97 14.47 15.55 -9.71
C GLY A 97 15.62 15.92 -8.76
N PHE A 98 16.60 15.03 -8.56
CA PHE A 98 17.85 15.38 -7.88
C PHE A 98 18.89 15.90 -8.87
N GLU A 99 19.74 16.80 -8.39
CA GLU A 99 20.90 17.26 -9.17
C GLU A 99 22.06 16.27 -9.03
N SER A 100 22.91 16.14 -10.07
CA SER A 100 24.04 15.20 -10.06
C SER A 100 24.93 15.28 -8.81
N PRO A 101 25.28 16.46 -8.26
CA PRO A 101 26.06 16.53 -7.02
C PRO A 101 25.36 15.94 -5.79
N GLU A 102 24.02 15.99 -5.73
CA GLU A 102 23.24 15.37 -4.67
C GLU A 102 23.25 13.86 -4.81
N ILE A 103 23.05 13.35 -6.03
CA ILE A 103 23.03 11.92 -6.33
C ILE A 103 24.39 11.29 -6.00
N GLN A 104 25.49 11.96 -6.37
CA GLN A 104 26.84 11.53 -6.04
C GLN A 104 27.08 11.39 -4.53
N ARG A 105 26.49 12.26 -3.70
CA ARG A 105 26.59 12.12 -2.23
C ARG A 105 25.93 10.84 -1.74
N TYR A 106 24.76 10.49 -2.28
CA TYR A 106 24.10 9.23 -1.93
C TYR A 106 24.92 8.03 -2.43
N MET A 107 25.46 8.07 -3.63
CA MET A 107 26.31 6.99 -4.15
C MET A 107 27.58 6.77 -3.33
N GLN A 108 28.23 7.84 -2.85
CA GLN A 108 29.40 7.72 -1.96
C GLN A 108 29.07 6.98 -0.66
N ILE A 109 27.83 7.08 -0.15
CA ILE A 109 27.39 6.31 1.03
C ILE A 109 27.35 4.80 0.70
N ASN A 110 27.00 4.43 -0.53
CA ASN A 110 26.98 3.03 -0.97
C ASN A 110 28.36 2.40 -1.00
N GLU A 111 29.42 3.19 -1.19
CA GLU A 111 30.81 2.74 -1.35
C GLU A 111 31.65 2.81 -0.04
N LYS A 112 31.11 3.44 1.02
CA LYS A 112 31.88 3.92 2.18
C LYS A 112 32.61 2.84 3.01
N TYR A 113 32.30 1.55 2.86
CA TYR A 113 32.82 0.49 3.74
C TYR A 113 33.36 -0.77 3.05
N HIS A 114 33.85 -0.69 1.82
CA HIS A 114 34.33 -1.85 1.01
C HIS A 114 33.28 -2.95 0.75
N ASN A 115 32.11 -2.87 1.37
CA ASN A 115 30.89 -3.58 1.03
C ASN A 115 29.99 -2.65 0.24
N VAL A 116 29.53 -3.11 -0.92
CA VAL A 116 28.49 -2.42 -1.68
C VAL A 116 27.21 -2.42 -0.84
N THR A 117 26.79 -1.24 -0.38
CA THR A 117 25.53 -1.06 0.34
C THR A 117 24.48 -0.40 -0.56
N CYS A 118 23.20 -0.53 -0.22
CA CYS A 118 22.11 0.22 -0.86
C CYS A 118 21.59 1.37 0.03
N MET A 119 22.30 1.70 1.11
CA MET A 119 21.84 2.65 2.13
C MET A 119 21.75 4.08 1.58
N GLY A 120 22.67 4.48 0.71
CA GLY A 120 22.62 5.74 0.01
C GLY A 120 21.43 5.84 -0.92
N THR A 121 21.21 4.81 -1.74
CA THR A 121 20.04 4.74 -2.65
C THR A 121 18.72 4.80 -1.86
N LEU A 122 18.64 4.09 -0.73
CA LEU A 122 17.46 4.13 0.15
C LEU A 122 17.24 5.53 0.75
N SER A 123 18.30 6.20 1.20
CA SER A 123 18.21 7.57 1.71
C SER A 123 17.71 8.54 0.63
N MET A 124 18.21 8.44 -0.60
CA MET A 124 17.75 9.24 -1.74
C MET A 124 16.24 9.06 -1.97
N LEU A 125 15.77 7.81 -1.98
CA LEU A 125 14.34 7.51 -2.15
C LEU A 125 13.47 8.07 -1.02
N ARG A 126 13.96 8.02 0.22
CA ARG A 126 13.24 8.60 1.38
C ARG A 126 13.19 10.12 1.32
N ASP A 127 14.28 10.76 0.94
CA ASP A 127 14.33 12.21 0.78
C ASP A 127 13.42 12.68 -0.36
N TRP A 128 13.36 11.93 -1.47
CA TRP A 128 12.39 12.17 -2.53
C TRP A 128 10.94 11.99 -2.04
N ARG A 129 10.67 10.96 -1.26
CA ARG A 129 9.33 10.72 -0.69
C ARG A 129 8.90 11.90 0.19
N ASN A 130 9.79 12.41 1.04
CA ASN A 130 9.50 13.52 1.95
C ASN A 130 9.13 14.83 1.23
N ARG A 131 9.61 15.03 -0.01
CA ARG A 131 9.27 16.21 -0.85
C ARG A 131 8.10 15.95 -1.83
N THR A 132 7.58 14.73 -1.87
CA THR A 132 6.52 14.32 -2.80
C THR A 132 5.19 14.20 -2.05
N LYS A 133 4.09 14.59 -2.69
CA LYS A 133 2.76 14.40 -2.08
C LYS A 133 2.42 12.92 -2.02
N ARG A 134 1.87 12.45 -0.90
CA ARG A 134 1.47 11.03 -0.71
C ARG A 134 0.63 10.45 -1.85
N SER A 135 -0.31 11.23 -2.40
CA SER A 135 -1.17 10.79 -3.50
C SER A 135 -0.43 10.60 -4.83
N GLU A 136 0.77 11.17 -4.97
CA GLU A 136 1.56 11.17 -6.21
C GLU A 136 2.77 10.22 -6.12
N GLU A 137 3.16 9.76 -4.92
CA GLU A 137 4.34 8.91 -4.68
C GLU A 137 4.38 7.68 -5.62
N ARG A 138 3.32 6.87 -5.63
CA ARG A 138 3.28 5.65 -6.45
C ARG A 138 3.42 5.93 -7.94
N GLU A 139 2.67 6.90 -8.46
CA GLU A 139 2.64 7.22 -9.88
C GLU A 139 3.98 7.79 -10.35
N GLN A 140 4.55 8.74 -9.58
CA GLN A 140 5.83 9.36 -9.92
C GLN A 140 6.98 8.34 -9.87
N LEU A 141 7.03 7.49 -8.84
CA LEU A 141 8.05 6.45 -8.73
C LEU A 141 7.93 5.43 -9.89
N LYS A 142 6.69 5.07 -10.27
CA LYS A 142 6.45 4.19 -11.42
C LYS A 142 6.98 4.80 -12.71
N LYS A 143 6.70 6.09 -12.94
CA LYS A 143 7.20 6.81 -14.13
C LYS A 143 8.73 6.86 -14.17
N ALA A 144 9.38 7.20 -13.06
CA ALA A 144 10.83 7.26 -12.99
C ALA A 144 11.47 5.88 -13.29
N LEU A 145 10.92 4.80 -12.74
CA LEU A 145 11.39 3.43 -13.01
C LEU A 145 11.20 3.01 -14.48
N ILE A 146 10.10 3.42 -15.10
CA ILE A 146 9.86 3.17 -16.53
C ILE A 146 10.88 3.92 -17.40
N ALA A 147 11.17 5.19 -17.05
CA ALA A 147 12.11 6.02 -17.79
C ALA A 147 13.53 5.44 -17.82
N ILE A 148 13.95 4.79 -16.72
CA ILE A 148 15.24 4.08 -16.65
C ILE A 148 15.18 2.62 -17.14
N ASN A 149 14.13 2.24 -17.87
CA ASN A 149 13.91 0.90 -18.44
C ASN A 149 13.77 -0.25 -17.41
N HIS A 150 13.37 0.06 -16.17
CA HIS A 150 13.08 -0.91 -15.11
C HIS A 150 11.57 -1.30 -15.08
N LEU A 151 11.01 -1.61 -16.25
CA LEU A 151 9.57 -1.90 -16.44
C LEU A 151 9.04 -3.01 -15.52
N ARG A 152 9.78 -4.13 -15.40
CA ARG A 152 9.37 -5.25 -14.56
C ARG A 152 9.29 -4.86 -13.08
N LEU A 153 10.22 -4.03 -12.62
CA LEU A 153 10.24 -3.57 -11.24
C LEU A 153 9.13 -2.56 -10.98
N ALA A 154 8.80 -1.72 -11.96
CA ALA A 154 7.64 -0.83 -11.92
C ALA A 154 6.31 -1.62 -11.86
N ASP A 155 6.16 -2.67 -12.65
CA ASP A 155 4.93 -3.47 -12.67
C ASP A 155 4.79 -4.38 -11.43
N ASP A 156 5.87 -5.06 -11.02
CA ASP A 156 5.86 -5.97 -9.87
C ASP A 156 5.51 -5.26 -8.55
N LEU A 157 5.91 -3.99 -8.41
CA LEU A 157 5.91 -3.27 -7.14
C LEU A 157 4.88 -2.14 -7.07
N LEU A 158 4.43 -1.62 -8.22
CA LEU A 158 3.63 -0.39 -8.26
C LEU A 158 2.35 -0.50 -9.11
N ASN A 159 1.94 -1.69 -9.54
CA ASN A 159 0.66 -1.83 -10.23
C ASN A 159 -0.50 -2.00 -9.24
N ASP A 160 -1.53 -1.15 -9.35
CA ASP A 160 -2.74 -1.14 -8.50
C ASP A 160 -3.73 -2.31 -8.80
N GLY A 161 -3.30 -3.32 -9.56
CA GLY A 161 -4.12 -4.47 -9.94
C GLY A 161 -3.24 -5.57 -10.50
N GLY A 162 -3.37 -6.76 -9.92
CA GLY A 162 -2.43 -7.86 -10.09
C GLY A 162 -2.20 -8.33 -11.52
N HIS A 163 -1.01 -8.92 -11.72
CA HIS A 163 -0.77 -10.22 -12.35
C HIS A 163 0.70 -10.25 -12.75
N GLY A 164 1.48 -11.19 -12.18
CA GLY A 164 2.83 -11.41 -12.72
C GLY A 164 3.86 -12.16 -11.89
N LYS A 165 3.48 -12.98 -10.90
CA LYS A 165 4.40 -14.02 -10.42
C LYS A 165 4.50 -15.09 -11.52
N LEU A 166 5.44 -14.91 -12.45
CA LEU A 166 5.81 -15.95 -13.39
C LEU A 166 6.77 -16.91 -12.69
N VAL A 167 6.29 -18.16 -12.65
CA VAL A 167 6.88 -19.47 -12.32
C VAL A 167 8.41 -19.50 -12.24
#